data_AF-A0A7L2CF17-F1
#
_entry.id   AF-A0A7L2CF17-F1
#
_cell.length_a   1.000
_cell.length_b   1.000
_cell.length_c   1.000
_cell.angle_alpha   90.00
_cell.angle_beta   90.00
_cell.angle_gamma   90.00
#
_symmetry.space_group_name_H-M   'P 1'
#
loop_
_entity.id
_entity.type
_entity.pdbx_description
1 polymer ?
#
loop_
_entity_poly.entity_id
_entity_poly.type
_entity_poly.pdbx_seq_one_letter_code
_entity_poly.pdbx_strand_id
1 'polypeptide(L)'
;QGQTMDDIPKEVLSDCAHLVKANSIQGCKLSSVTVVYTPWTNLRKTPDMDVGQIGFHRQKDRRPSEQLRRLERTRVERFPDLAAERESRDREERGQRRQQLQELRRAQRDELRRKKELEELR
;
A
#
# COMPACT_ATOMS: atom_id res chain seq x y z
N GLN A 1 0.38 -8.64 21.05
CA GLN A 1 -0.82 -9.01 21.83
C GLN A 1 -2.00 -8.86 20.91
N GLY A 2 -2.69 -9.98 20.64
CA GLY A 2 -3.67 -10.08 19.56
C GLY A 2 -5.03 -9.58 20.00
N GLN A 3 -5.53 -8.55 19.30
CA GLN A 3 -6.94 -8.18 19.37
C GLN A 3 -7.74 -9.34 18.76
N THR A 4 -8.69 -9.86 19.50
CA THR A 4 -9.63 -10.87 19.01
C THR A 4 -10.80 -10.17 18.32
N MET A 5 -11.53 -10.89 17.48
CA MET A 5 -12.62 -10.30 16.68
C MET A 5 -13.77 -9.73 17.54
N ASP A 6 -13.87 -10.18 18.78
CA ASP A 6 -14.83 -9.70 19.77
C ASP A 6 -14.39 -8.39 20.46
N ASP A 7 -13.10 -8.02 20.37
CA ASP A 7 -12.57 -6.77 20.90
C ASP A 7 -12.86 -5.57 19.98
N ILE A 8 -13.36 -5.83 18.76
CA ILE A 8 -13.63 -4.78 17.78
C ILE A 8 -14.94 -4.07 18.18
N PRO A 9 -14.92 -2.73 18.34
CA PRO A 9 -16.13 -1.98 18.64
C PRO A 9 -17.20 -2.25 17.59
N LYS A 10 -18.43 -2.50 18.05
CA LYS A 10 -19.59 -2.78 17.17
C LYS A 10 -19.83 -1.65 16.16
N GLU A 11 -19.47 -0.43 16.54
CA GLU A 11 -19.54 0.76 15.68
C GLU A 11 -18.62 0.62 14.45
N VAL A 12 -17.37 0.21 14.66
CA VAL A 12 -16.38 0.01 13.58
C VAL A 12 -16.81 -1.13 12.65
N LEU A 13 -17.33 -2.23 13.23
CA LEU A 13 -17.85 -3.35 12.44
C LEU A 13 -19.01 -2.94 11.54
N SER A 14 -19.91 -2.10 12.05
CA SER A 14 -21.04 -1.56 11.30
C SER A 14 -20.57 -0.68 10.13
N ASP A 15 -19.57 0.17 10.36
CA ASP A 15 -19.01 1.04 9.31
C ASP A 15 -18.36 0.23 8.19
N CYS A 16 -17.63 -0.84 8.54
CA CYS A 16 -17.09 -1.77 7.55
C CYS A 16 -18.19 -2.44 6.72
N ALA A 17 -19.31 -2.83 7.34
CA ALA A 17 -20.44 -3.45 6.65
C ALA A 17 -21.08 -2.53 5.62
N HIS A 18 -21.31 -1.27 6.00
CA HIS A 18 -21.89 -0.27 5.12
C HIS A 18 -20.97 0.05 3.93
N LEU A 19 -19.66 0.13 4.17
CA LEU A 19 -18.68 0.31 3.10
C LEU A 19 -18.69 -0.86 2.11
N VAL A 20 -18.77 -2.11 2.62
CA VAL A 20 -18.88 -3.31 1.78
C VAL A 20 -20.15 -3.30 0.94
N LYS A 21 -21.28 -2.87 1.52
CA LYS A 21 -22.55 -2.72 0.79
C LYS A 21 -22.44 -1.67 -0.32
N ALA A 22 -21.93 -0.49 0.00
CA ALA A 22 -21.83 0.63 -0.94
C ALA A 22 -20.92 0.31 -2.14
N ASN A 23 -19.85 -0.46 -1.91
CA ASN A 23 -18.91 -0.88 -2.95
C ASN A 23 -19.28 -2.20 -3.64
N SER A 24 -20.42 -2.80 -3.29
CA SER A 24 -20.91 -4.01 -3.96
C SER A 24 -21.75 -3.63 -5.18
N ILE A 25 -21.41 -4.18 -6.35
CA ILE A 25 -22.09 -3.92 -7.64
C ILE A 25 -23.60 -4.18 -7.56
N GLN A 26 -23.98 -5.27 -6.89
CA GLN A 26 -25.40 -5.63 -6.67
C GLN A 26 -25.90 -5.16 -5.30
N GLY A 27 -25.05 -5.24 -4.27
CA GLY A 27 -25.44 -4.94 -2.90
C GLY A 27 -25.79 -3.47 -2.64
N CYS A 28 -25.26 -2.53 -3.42
CA CYS A 28 -25.56 -1.11 -3.26
C CYS A 28 -27.03 -0.77 -3.55
N LYS A 29 -27.71 -1.56 -4.40
CA LYS A 29 -29.11 -1.36 -4.80
C LYS A 29 -30.11 -2.03 -3.86
N LEU A 30 -29.65 -2.94 -3.01
CA LEU A 30 -30.51 -3.69 -2.10
C LEU A 30 -30.74 -2.90 -0.80
N SER A 31 -31.92 -3.05 -0.19
CA SER A 31 -32.22 -2.41 1.10
C SER A 31 -31.36 -3.00 2.23
N SER A 32 -31.21 -4.32 2.24
CA SER A 32 -30.37 -5.08 3.17
C SER A 32 -29.44 -6.03 2.40
N VAL A 33 -28.22 -6.21 2.92
CA VAL A 33 -27.26 -7.18 2.41
C VAL A 33 -26.67 -7.96 3.57
N THR A 34 -26.42 -9.26 3.37
CA THR A 34 -25.73 -10.07 4.37
C THR A 34 -24.22 -9.95 4.16
N VAL A 35 -23.55 -9.30 5.10
CA VAL A 35 -22.08 -9.23 5.13
C VAL A 35 -21.53 -10.38 5.96
N VAL A 36 -20.52 -11.07 5.45
CA VAL A 36 -19.84 -12.17 6.16
C VAL A 36 -18.55 -11.63 6.73
N TYR A 37 -18.39 -11.76 8.04
CA TYR A 37 -17.13 -11.47 8.71
C TYR A 37 -16.38 -12.76 8.91
N THR A 38 -15.11 -12.80 8.51
CA THR A 38 -14.31 -14.00 8.61
C THR A 38 -12.84 -13.62 8.83
N PRO A 39 -12.15 -14.25 9.78
CA PRO A 39 -10.72 -14.02 9.97
C PRO A 39 -9.92 -14.48 8.75
N TRP A 40 -8.78 -13.84 8.51
CA TRP A 40 -7.90 -14.14 7.38
C TRP A 40 -7.46 -15.61 7.33
N THR A 41 -7.34 -16.26 8.50
CA THR A 41 -6.98 -17.68 8.64
C THR A 41 -7.99 -18.63 7.99
N ASN A 42 -9.22 -18.19 7.79
CA ASN A 42 -10.29 -19.00 7.20
C ASN A 42 -10.52 -18.69 5.70
N LEU A 43 -9.72 -17.80 5.11
CA LEU A 43 -9.73 -17.54 3.67
C LEU A 43 -8.86 -18.56 2.92
N ARG A 44 -9.41 -19.15 1.87
CA ARG A 44 -8.73 -20.11 1.00
C ARG A 44 -8.50 -19.48 -0.37
N LYS A 45 -7.24 -19.40 -0.79
CA LYS A 45 -6.86 -19.04 -2.16
C LYS A 45 -6.12 -20.20 -2.80
N THR A 46 -6.59 -20.68 -3.95
CA THR A 46 -5.89 -21.65 -4.79
C THR A 46 -5.28 -20.94 -6.01
N PRO A 47 -4.17 -21.46 -6.58
CA PRO A 47 -3.49 -20.82 -7.70
C PRO A 47 -4.35 -20.76 -8.98
N ASP A 48 -5.34 -21.64 -9.07
CA ASP A 48 -6.38 -21.72 -10.11
C ASP A 48 -7.49 -20.66 -9.99
N MET A 49 -7.54 -19.87 -8.91
CA MET A 49 -8.59 -18.85 -8.71
C MET A 49 -8.23 -17.49 -9.31
N ASP A 50 -9.18 -16.93 -10.06
CA ASP A 50 -9.07 -15.59 -10.67
C ASP A 50 -8.85 -14.47 -9.64
N VAL A 51 -8.31 -13.34 -10.11
CA VAL A 51 -8.08 -12.15 -9.28
C VAL A 51 -9.41 -11.67 -8.69
N GLY A 52 -9.48 -11.54 -7.37
CA GLY A 52 -10.69 -11.18 -6.64
C GLY A 52 -11.55 -12.38 -6.18
N GLN A 53 -11.31 -13.59 -6.68
CA GLN A 53 -11.99 -14.80 -6.20
C GLN A 53 -11.30 -15.38 -4.96
N ILE A 54 -12.07 -15.64 -3.91
CA ILE A 54 -11.61 -16.18 -2.62
C ILE A 54 -12.64 -17.20 -2.12
N GLY A 55 -12.17 -18.34 -1.59
CA GLY A 55 -13.00 -19.35 -0.92
C GLY A 55 -12.91 -19.29 0.61
N PHE A 56 -13.73 -20.09 1.29
CA PHE A 56 -13.68 -20.24 2.75
C PHE A 56 -13.32 -21.67 3.14
N HIS A 57 -12.56 -21.84 4.23
CA HIS A 57 -12.32 -23.16 4.81
C HIS A 57 -13.51 -23.65 5.66
N ARG A 58 -14.26 -22.74 6.31
CA ARG A 58 -15.44 -23.01 7.17
C ARG A 58 -16.53 -21.94 6.95
N GLN A 59 -17.80 -22.34 6.83
CA GLN A 59 -18.93 -21.46 6.42
C GLN A 59 -19.84 -20.91 7.54
N LYS A 60 -19.62 -21.23 8.83
CA LYS A 60 -20.67 -21.10 9.88
C LYS A 60 -20.81 -19.75 10.62
N ASP A 61 -20.01 -18.72 10.33
CA ASP A 61 -19.99 -17.47 11.12
C ASP A 61 -20.60 -16.25 10.37
N ARG A 62 -21.91 -15.98 10.52
CA ARG A 62 -22.62 -14.82 9.90
C ARG A 62 -23.46 -14.03 10.93
N ARG A 63 -23.38 -12.68 10.93
CA ARG A 63 -24.25 -11.75 11.70
C ARG A 63 -24.71 -10.54 10.83
N PRO A 64 -25.96 -10.06 10.93
CA PRO A 64 -26.45 -8.89 10.18
C PRO A 64 -26.56 -7.60 11.03
N SER A 65 -26.56 -6.41 10.39
CA SER A 65 -26.95 -5.13 11.02
C SER A 65 -27.39 -4.05 10.01
N GLU A 66 -28.15 -3.06 10.51
CA GLU A 66 -29.01 -2.11 9.78
C GLU A 66 -28.70 -0.63 10.11
N GLN A 67 -28.55 0.19 9.05
CA GLN A 67 -28.71 1.66 8.88
C GLN A 67 -27.81 2.66 9.64
N LEU A 68 -27.25 3.67 8.92
CA LEU A 68 -27.64 5.10 9.01
C LEU A 68 -26.66 6.05 8.26
N ARG A 69 -27.23 6.99 7.52
CA ARG A 69 -26.70 8.03 6.60
C ARG A 69 -25.70 9.06 7.17
N ARG A 70 -24.97 8.79 8.26
CA ARG A 70 -24.15 9.81 8.95
C ARG A 70 -22.70 9.89 8.44
N LEU A 71 -22.12 8.76 7.98
CA LEU A 71 -20.68 8.64 7.73
C LEU A 71 -20.18 9.27 6.42
N GLU A 72 -21.07 9.58 5.47
CA GLU A 72 -20.70 10.18 4.18
C GLU A 72 -20.23 11.64 4.29
N ARG A 73 -20.48 12.30 5.43
CA ARG A 73 -20.19 13.74 5.59
C ARG A 73 -18.72 14.07 5.93
N THR A 74 -17.91 13.08 6.31
CA THR A 74 -16.51 13.31 6.74
C THR A 74 -15.47 12.57 5.92
N ARG A 75 -15.85 11.93 4.80
CA ARG A 75 -14.91 11.22 3.93
C ARG A 75 -14.06 12.24 3.15
N VAL A 76 -12.81 12.40 3.58
CA VAL A 76 -11.78 13.13 2.84
C VAL A 76 -10.91 12.09 2.14
N GLU A 77 -11.15 11.85 0.85
CA GLU A 77 -10.26 11.05 0.03
C GLU A 77 -9.08 11.90 -0.42
N ARG A 78 -7.88 11.54 0.02
CA ARG A 78 -6.65 12.02 -0.60
C ARG A 78 -6.14 10.92 -1.51
N PHE A 79 -5.86 11.26 -2.76
CA PHE A 79 -5.15 10.42 -3.73
C PHE A 79 -3.73 10.98 -3.91
N PRO A 80 -2.74 10.62 -3.06
CA PRO A 80 -1.36 10.94 -3.36
C PRO A 80 -0.91 10.10 -4.56
N ASP A 81 -0.40 10.76 -5.59
CA ASP A 81 0.08 10.12 -6.82
C ASP A 81 1.44 9.45 -6.56
N LEU A 82 1.41 8.14 -6.29
CA LEU A 82 2.59 7.32 -5.95
C LEU A 82 3.63 7.25 -7.07
N ALA A 83 3.25 7.57 -8.33
CA ALA A 83 4.17 7.54 -9.46
C ALA A 83 5.17 8.71 -9.41
N ALA A 84 4.70 9.90 -9.01
CA ALA A 84 5.52 11.11 -8.93
C ALA A 84 6.58 11.01 -7.82
N GLU A 85 6.23 10.44 -6.66
CA GLU A 85 7.18 10.27 -5.55
C GLU A 85 8.29 9.26 -5.88
N ARG A 86 7.97 8.21 -6.66
CA ARG A 86 8.96 7.21 -7.07
C ARG A 86 9.93 7.76 -8.11
N GLU A 87 9.45 8.55 -9.07
CA GLU A 87 10.32 9.16 -10.09
C GLU A 87 11.27 10.21 -9.49
N SER A 88 10.83 10.97 -8.49
CA SER A 88 11.68 11.95 -7.79
C SER A 88 12.86 11.26 -7.10
N ARG A 89 12.59 10.15 -6.39
CA ARG A 89 13.63 9.36 -5.71
C ARG A 89 14.65 8.79 -6.70
N ASP A 90 14.18 8.19 -7.78
CA ASP A 90 15.05 7.58 -8.80
C ASP A 90 15.86 8.63 -9.57
N ARG A 91 15.40 9.89 -9.64
CA ARG A 91 16.13 11.01 -10.26
C ARG A 91 17.25 11.50 -9.35
N GLU A 92 17.00 11.62 -8.05
CA GLU A 92 17.99 12.03 -7.05
C GLU A 92 19.12 10.99 -6.91
N GLU A 93 18.80 9.70 -6.83
CA GLU A 93 19.82 8.64 -6.74
C GLU A 93 20.73 8.60 -7.98
N ARG A 94 20.16 8.80 -9.18
CA ARG A 94 20.94 8.90 -10.42
C ARG A 94 21.79 10.18 -10.47
N GLY A 95 21.31 11.27 -9.87
CA GLY A 95 22.08 12.51 -9.73
C GLY A 95 23.31 12.33 -8.85
N GLN A 96 23.12 11.77 -7.65
CA GLN A 96 24.17 11.53 -6.67
C GLN A 96 25.24 10.56 -7.20
N ARG A 97 24.85 9.45 -7.84
CA ARG A 97 25.81 8.52 -8.47
C ARG A 97 26.64 9.18 -9.57
N ARG A 98 26.05 10.09 -10.36
CA ARG A 98 26.78 10.82 -11.41
C ARG A 98 27.78 11.81 -10.82
N GLN A 99 27.39 12.54 -9.76
CA GLN A 99 28.29 13.48 -9.09
C GLN A 99 29.49 12.77 -8.46
N GLN A 100 29.26 11.67 -7.73
CA GLN A 100 30.33 10.87 -7.13
C GLN A 100 31.34 10.35 -8.16
N LEU A 101 30.86 9.87 -9.32
CA LEU A 101 31.74 9.38 -10.38
C LEU A 101 32.55 10.51 -11.04
N GLN A 102 31.97 11.71 -11.14
CA GLN A 102 32.62 12.88 -11.73
C GLN A 102 33.69 13.45 -10.80
N GLU A 103 33.43 13.48 -9.49
CA GLU A 103 34.39 13.88 -8.46
C GLU A 103 35.57 12.90 -8.38
N LEU A 104 35.31 11.60 -8.41
CA LEU A 104 36.36 10.57 -8.43
C LEU A 104 37.26 10.72 -9.66
N ARG A 105 36.67 10.95 -10.85
CA ARG A 105 37.43 11.20 -12.09
C ARG A 105 38.25 12.49 -12.04
N ARG A 106 37.74 13.56 -11.41
CA ARG A 106 38.49 14.80 -11.22
C ARG A 106 39.67 14.58 -10.27
N ALA A 107 39.45 13.96 -9.12
CA ALA A 107 40.49 13.66 -8.15
C ALA A 107 41.62 12.81 -8.76
N GLN A 108 41.28 11.76 -9.51
CA GLN A 108 42.27 10.93 -10.21
C GLN A 108 43.09 11.72 -11.24
N ARG A 109 42.45 12.63 -11.98
CA ARG A 109 43.14 13.44 -12.99
C ARG A 109 44.09 14.46 -12.35
N ASP A 110 43.69 15.04 -11.24
CA ASP A 110 44.49 16.03 -10.52
C ASP A 110 45.67 15.36 -9.78
N GLU A 111 45.48 14.15 -9.24
CA GLU A 111 46.56 13.35 -8.65
C GLU A 111 47.59 12.90 -9.70
N LEU A 112 47.13 12.52 -10.91
CA LEU A 112 48.02 12.17 -12.02
C LEU A 112 48.83 13.37 -12.53
N ARG A 113 48.24 14.57 -12.55
CA ARG A 113 48.96 15.82 -12.90
C ARG A 113 50.03 16.16 -11.87
N ARG A 114 49.70 16.09 -10.58
CA ARG A 114 50.66 16.34 -9.48
C ARG A 114 51.81 15.35 -9.50
N LYS A 115 51.56 14.06 -9.79
CA LYS A 115 52.63 13.06 -9.92
C LYS A 115 53.57 13.37 -11.09
N LYS A 116 53.04 13.79 -12.23
CA LYS A 116 53.86 14.18 -13.40
C LYS A 116 54.72 15.42 -13.11
N GLU A 117 54.16 16.44 -12.46
CA GLU A 117 54.90 17.64 -12.08
C GLU A 117 56.03 17.33 -11.08
N LEU A 118 55.81 16.40 -10.14
CA LEU A 118 56.84 15.92 -9.21
C LEU A 118 57.93 15.08 -9.88
N GLU A 119 57.60 14.38 -10.95
CA GLU A 119 58.53 13.55 -11.72
C GLU A 119 59.38 14.38 -12.69
N GLU A 120 58.83 15.47 -13.26
CA GLU A 120 59.60 16.44 -14.06
C GLU A 120 60.54 17.34 -13.24
N LEU A 121 60.28 17.50 -11.94
CA LEU A 121 61.11 18.34 -11.06
C LEU A 121 62.32 17.59 -10.44
N ARG A 122 62.51 16.31 -10.77
CA ARG A 122 63.57 15.45 -10.21
C ARG A 122 64.62 15.10 -11.26
#